data_AF-A0A1W0X1P5-F1
#
_entry.id   AF-A0A1W0X1P5-F1
#
_cell.length_a   1.000
_cell.length_b   1.000
_cell.length_c   1.000
_cell.angle_alpha   90.00
_cell.angle_beta   90.00
_cell.angle_gamma   90.00
#
_symmetry.space_group_name_H-M   'P 1'
#
loop_
_entity.id
_entity.type
_entity.pdbx_description
1 polymer ?
#
loop_
_entity_poly.entity_id
_entity_poly.type
_entity_poly.pdbx_seq_one_letter_code
_entity_poly.pdbx_strand_id
1 'polypeptide(L)'
;MAGWFPFSDIKNVLRKFTDAIVKENRNAVSDLRSTLEGLDNMRTKSVDWNLFMDVLLDIGKSSLNPHEYNALARKYFFYPRISTEKRRELLRTRLQQALRQHLWEPRRNLLAALIRWDVYGRGSVSRQEMSRTIKATKMPVKADLTTVYLDLVEHADGKVDIEGVVSDLDWIRNPGVSIPAVPQKVQLA
;
A
#
# COMPACT_ATOMS: atom_id res chain seq x y z
N MET A 1 -3.78 -25.91 -20.28
CA MET A 1 -4.20 -24.85 -21.22
C MET A 1 -4.17 -23.52 -20.48
N ALA A 2 -3.09 -22.76 -20.63
CA ALA A 2 -2.97 -21.43 -20.02
C ALA A 2 -3.65 -20.42 -20.95
N GLY A 3 -4.84 -19.95 -20.57
CA GLY A 3 -5.58 -18.93 -21.30
C GLY A 3 -4.84 -17.60 -21.21
N TRP A 4 -4.16 -17.24 -22.29
CA TRP A 4 -3.51 -15.94 -22.46
C TRP A 4 -4.59 -14.88 -22.62
N PHE A 5 -5.00 -14.22 -21.53
CA PHE A 5 -5.84 -13.04 -21.60
C PHE A 5 -4.95 -11.86 -21.98
N PRO A 6 -5.13 -11.23 -23.16
CA PRO A 6 -4.42 -10.00 -23.47
C PRO A 6 -4.84 -8.97 -22.41
N PHE A 7 -3.87 -8.36 -21.74
CA PHE A 7 -4.11 -7.23 -20.85
C PHE A 7 -5.01 -6.24 -21.60
N SER A 8 -6.23 -6.01 -21.12
CA SER A 8 -7.17 -5.10 -21.77
C SER A 8 -6.49 -3.75 -21.98
N ASP A 9 -6.27 -3.37 -23.24
CA ASP A 9 -5.70 -2.07 -23.58
C ASP A 9 -6.64 -0.98 -23.07
N ILE A 10 -6.21 -0.27 -22.03
CA ILE A 10 -7.02 0.74 -21.36
C ILE A 10 -7.53 1.81 -22.33
N LYS A 11 -6.80 2.11 -23.41
CA LYS A 11 -7.27 3.06 -24.43
C LYS A 11 -8.47 2.50 -25.19
N ASN A 12 -8.43 1.20 -25.52
CA ASN A 12 -9.55 0.53 -26.18
C ASN A 12 -10.76 0.41 -25.25
N VAL A 13 -10.53 0.12 -23.97
CA VAL A 13 -11.62 0.05 -22.98
C VAL A 13 -12.27 1.42 -22.79
N LEU A 14 -11.47 2.49 -22.66
CA LEU A 14 -11.98 3.86 -22.56
C LEU A 14 -12.81 4.24 -23.78
N ARG A 15 -12.28 4.01 -24.99
CA ARG A 15 -13.02 4.26 -26.23
C ARG A 15 -14.34 3.50 -26.26
N LYS A 16 -14.30 2.18 -26.00
CA LYS A 16 -15.48 1.31 -26.00
C LYS A 16 -16.55 1.80 -25.00
N PHE A 17 -16.14 2.20 -23.80
CA PHE A 17 -17.03 2.76 -22.80
C PHE A 17 -17.65 4.09 -23.25
N THR A 18 -16.82 5.04 -23.71
CA THR A 18 -17.29 6.35 -24.17
C THR A 18 -18.24 6.22 -25.36
N ASP A 19 -17.89 5.40 -26.34
CA ASP A 19 -18.74 5.15 -27.52
C ASP A 19 -20.09 4.54 -27.12
N ALA A 20 -20.10 3.61 -26.15
CA ALA A 20 -21.33 2.98 -25.68
C ALA A 20 -22.25 3.97 -24.97
N ILE A 21 -21.72 4.77 -24.04
CA ILE A 21 -22.55 5.70 -23.25
C ILE A 21 -23.04 6.88 -24.10
N VAL A 22 -22.23 7.36 -25.05
CA VAL A 22 -22.60 8.46 -25.96
C VAL A 22 -23.64 8.01 -26.99
N LYS A 23 -23.61 6.73 -27.40
CA LYS A 23 -24.61 6.15 -28.29
C LYS A 23 -26.00 6.12 -27.66
N GLU A 24 -26.09 5.85 -26.36
CA GLU A 24 -27.36 5.85 -25.63
C GLU A 24 -27.79 7.26 -25.22
N ASN A 25 -26.86 8.13 -24.84
CA ASN A 25 -27.14 9.50 -24.42
C ASN A 25 -25.96 10.43 -24.79
N ARG A 26 -26.21 11.41 -25.67
CA ARG A 26 -25.18 12.38 -26.10
C ARG A 26 -24.59 13.21 -24.95
N ASN A 27 -25.35 13.40 -23.87
CA ASN A 27 -24.91 14.11 -22.68
C ASN A 27 -24.32 13.18 -21.60
N ALA A 28 -24.22 11.87 -21.86
CA ALA A 28 -23.79 10.88 -20.86
C ALA A 28 -22.47 11.21 -20.17
N VAL A 29 -21.52 11.83 -20.88
CA VAL A 29 -20.24 12.24 -20.29
C VAL A 29 -20.44 13.38 -19.29
N SER A 30 -21.31 14.33 -19.59
CA SER A 30 -21.67 15.43 -18.67
C SER A 30 -22.49 14.92 -17.48
N ASP A 31 -23.39 13.97 -17.72
CA ASP A 31 -24.22 13.36 -16.67
C ASP A 31 -23.36 12.53 -15.72
N LEU A 32 -22.47 11.68 -16.26
CA LEU A 32 -21.47 10.94 -15.49
C LEU A 32 -20.64 11.87 -14.60
N ARG A 33 -20.17 12.98 -15.16
CA ARG A 33 -19.41 13.98 -14.42
C ARG A 33 -20.23 14.56 -13.28
N SER A 34 -21.45 15.00 -13.57
CA SER A 34 -22.34 15.63 -12.58
C SER A 34 -22.71 14.65 -11.46
N THR A 35 -22.94 13.38 -11.77
CA THR A 35 -23.20 12.33 -10.79
C THR A 35 -21.99 12.13 -9.87
N LEU A 36 -20.79 12.01 -10.42
CA LEU A 36 -19.57 11.84 -9.63
C LEU A 36 -19.26 13.07 -8.76
N GLU A 37 -19.46 14.27 -9.29
CA GLU A 37 -19.30 15.53 -8.53
C GLU A 37 -20.35 15.64 -7.40
N GLY A 38 -21.58 15.18 -7.64
CA GLY A 38 -22.63 15.12 -6.62
C GLY A 38 -22.38 14.10 -5.51
N LEU A 39 -21.59 13.05 -5.76
CA LEU A 39 -21.19 12.08 -4.75
C LEU A 39 -20.01 12.56 -3.87
N ASP A 40 -19.25 13.56 -4.33
CA ASP A 40 -18.15 14.16 -3.59
C ASP A 40 -18.62 15.35 -2.74
N ASN A 41 -19.44 15.07 -1.74
CA ASN A 41 -20.02 16.06 -0.82
C ASN A 41 -18.96 16.94 -0.13
N MET A 42 -17.74 16.43 0.03
CA MET A 42 -16.63 17.12 0.70
C MET A 42 -15.69 17.84 -0.28
N ARG A 43 -15.97 17.80 -1.59
CA ARG A 43 -15.12 18.38 -2.66
C ARG A 43 -13.67 17.94 -2.55
N THR A 44 -13.47 16.71 -2.12
CA THR A 44 -12.16 16.07 -1.98
C THR A 44 -11.51 15.77 -3.32
N LYS A 45 -12.29 15.91 -4.41
CA LYS A 45 -12.05 15.28 -5.69
C LYS A 45 -11.77 13.81 -5.42
N SER A 46 -12.72 13.08 -4.85
CA SER A 46 -12.64 11.63 -4.73
C SER A 46 -13.99 11.03 -4.39
N VAL A 47 -14.20 9.77 -4.79
CA VAL A 47 -15.37 8.98 -4.44
C VAL A 47 -14.92 7.58 -4.00
N ASP A 48 -15.75 6.91 -3.21
CA ASP A 48 -15.49 5.52 -2.82
C ASP A 48 -15.46 4.59 -4.05
N TRP A 49 -14.62 3.55 -3.99
CA TRP A 49 -14.47 2.58 -5.09
C TRP A 49 -15.79 1.93 -5.47
N ASN A 50 -16.59 1.51 -4.49
CA ASN A 50 -17.85 0.83 -4.76
C ASN A 50 -18.83 1.79 -5.41
N LEU A 51 -18.92 3.02 -4.90
CA LEU A 51 -19.76 4.06 -5.51
C LEU A 51 -19.32 4.40 -6.94
N PHE A 52 -18.01 4.50 -7.19
CA PHE A 52 -17.49 4.71 -8.53
C PHE A 52 -17.85 3.56 -9.48
N MET A 53 -17.69 2.32 -9.04
CA MET A 53 -18.05 1.13 -9.82
C MET A 53 -19.55 1.05 -10.08
N ASP A 54 -20.39 1.36 -9.09
CA ASP A 54 -21.84 1.37 -9.22
C ASP A 54 -22.28 2.40 -10.27
N VAL A 55 -21.70 3.60 -10.24
CA VAL A 55 -21.96 4.64 -11.27
C VAL A 55 -21.53 4.18 -12.67
N LEU A 56 -20.35 3.55 -12.80
CA LEU A 56 -19.90 3.03 -14.09
C LEU A 56 -20.80 1.91 -14.61
N LEU A 57 -21.28 1.02 -13.73
CA LEU A 57 -22.17 -0.07 -14.08
C LEU A 57 -23.57 0.42 -14.42
N ASP A 58 -24.08 1.43 -13.72
CA ASP A 58 -25.39 2.02 -13.98
C ASP A 58 -25.42 2.72 -15.34
N ILE A 59 -24.40 3.55 -15.62
CA ILE A 59 -24.32 4.32 -16.87
C ILE A 59 -23.86 3.45 -18.04
N GLY A 60 -22.88 2.58 -17.82
CA GLY A 60 -22.32 1.71 -18.86
C GLY A 60 -23.10 0.42 -19.10
N LYS A 61 -23.97 0.02 -18.16
CA LYS A 61 -24.74 -1.24 -18.20
C LYS A 61 -23.87 -2.44 -18.63
N SER A 62 -24.28 -3.14 -19.69
CA SER A 62 -23.59 -4.31 -20.23
C SER A 62 -22.58 -3.98 -21.34
N SER A 63 -22.20 -2.70 -21.52
CA SER A 63 -21.30 -2.27 -22.60
C SER A 63 -19.89 -2.83 -22.47
N LEU A 64 -19.46 -3.10 -21.24
CA LEU A 64 -18.18 -3.69 -20.91
C LEU A 64 -18.36 -4.99 -20.13
N ASN A 65 -17.36 -5.87 -20.21
CA ASN A 65 -17.28 -7.02 -19.33
C ASN A 65 -16.69 -6.65 -17.95
N PRO A 66 -16.79 -7.52 -16.93
CA PRO A 66 -16.28 -7.23 -15.58
C PRO A 66 -14.78 -6.90 -15.52
N HIS A 67 -13.96 -7.49 -16.41
CA HIS A 67 -12.51 -7.20 -16.44
C HIS A 67 -12.22 -5.82 -17.02
N GLU A 68 -12.99 -5.38 -18.01
CA GLU A 68 -12.91 -4.06 -18.62
C GLU A 68 -13.35 -2.96 -17.64
N TYR A 69 -14.42 -3.17 -16.87
CA TYR A 69 -14.80 -2.25 -15.79
C TYR A 69 -13.71 -2.12 -14.72
N ASN A 70 -13.12 -3.24 -14.30
CA ASN A 70 -11.98 -3.22 -13.38
C ASN A 70 -10.77 -2.49 -13.97
N ALA A 71 -10.52 -2.60 -15.28
CA ALA A 71 -9.44 -1.87 -15.94
C ALA A 71 -9.68 -0.35 -15.90
N LEU A 72 -10.91 0.11 -16.15
CA LEU A 72 -11.29 1.52 -16.01
C LEU A 72 -11.11 2.01 -14.57
N ALA A 73 -11.65 1.28 -13.60
CA ALA A 73 -11.55 1.70 -12.21
C ALA A 73 -10.09 1.73 -11.72
N ARG A 74 -9.25 0.78 -12.14
CA ARG A 74 -7.80 0.83 -11.88
C ARG A 74 -7.11 2.02 -12.52
N LYS A 75 -7.53 2.44 -13.71
CA LYS A 75 -6.95 3.60 -14.40
C LYS A 75 -7.17 4.90 -13.65
N TYR A 76 -8.34 5.05 -13.04
CA TYR A 76 -8.68 6.21 -12.21
C TYR A 76 -8.35 5.99 -10.73
N PHE A 77 -7.78 4.83 -10.38
CA PHE A 77 -7.33 4.53 -9.04
C PHE A 77 -6.13 5.40 -8.65
N PHE A 78 -6.12 5.87 -7.42
CA PHE A 78 -5.08 6.68 -6.82
C PHE A 78 -4.77 6.10 -5.44
N TYR A 79 -3.59 6.35 -4.93
CA TYR A 79 -3.23 5.95 -3.58
C TYR A 79 -3.03 7.22 -2.76
N PRO A 80 -3.85 7.50 -1.71
CA PRO A 80 -3.62 8.64 -0.85
C PRO A 80 -2.16 8.69 -0.42
N ARG A 81 -1.53 9.86 -0.53
CA ARG A 81 -0.17 10.04 0.00
C ARG A 81 -0.25 9.84 1.51
N ILE A 82 0.04 8.62 1.95
CA ILE A 82 0.08 8.27 3.36
C ILE A 82 1.32 8.92 3.99
N SER A 83 1.17 9.41 5.22
CA SER A 83 2.27 10.05 5.94
C SER A 83 3.43 9.07 6.17
N THR A 84 4.61 9.58 6.48
CA THR A 84 5.78 8.77 6.85
C THR A 84 5.47 7.88 8.05
N GLU A 85 4.73 8.40 9.03
CA GLU A 85 4.26 7.67 10.21
C GLU A 85 3.31 6.55 9.82
N LYS A 86 2.36 6.81 8.92
CA LYS A 86 1.43 5.78 8.46
C LYS A 86 2.12 4.71 7.63
N ARG A 87 3.10 5.07 6.80
CA ARG A 87 3.98 4.11 6.10
C ARG A 87 4.73 3.24 7.08
N ARG A 88 5.26 3.84 8.16
CA ARG A 88 6.00 3.13 9.21
C ARG A 88 5.10 2.15 9.93
N GLU A 89 3.89 2.58 10.29
CA GLU A 89 2.89 1.73 10.93
C GLU A 89 2.50 0.52 10.05
N LEU A 90 2.23 0.74 8.76
CA LEU A 90 1.88 -0.34 7.83
C LEU A 90 3.03 -1.33 7.62
N LEU A 91 4.26 -0.83 7.42
CA LEU A 91 5.45 -1.69 7.28
C LEU A 91 5.69 -2.45 8.57
N ARG A 92 5.64 -1.78 9.72
CA ARG A 92 5.78 -2.39 11.03
C ARG A 92 4.78 -3.52 11.23
N THR A 93 3.47 -3.28 11.03
CA THR A 93 2.48 -4.35 11.21
C THR A 93 2.74 -5.50 10.23
N ARG A 94 3.14 -5.22 8.99
CA ARG A 94 3.45 -6.27 8.01
C ARG A 94 4.66 -7.11 8.41
N LEU A 95 5.72 -6.48 8.92
CA LEU A 95 6.90 -7.15 9.45
C LEU A 95 6.53 -8.03 10.64
N GLN A 96 5.83 -7.45 11.61
CA GLN A 96 5.38 -8.16 12.81
C GLN A 96 4.51 -9.37 12.50
N GLN A 97 3.63 -9.30 11.50
CA GLN A 97 2.81 -10.44 11.08
C GLN A 97 3.70 -11.62 10.65
N ALA A 98 4.75 -11.36 9.87
CA ALA A 98 5.69 -12.40 9.45
C ALA A 98 6.49 -12.94 10.64
N LEU A 99 6.98 -12.07 11.53
CA LEU A 99 7.70 -12.49 12.74
C LEU A 99 6.84 -13.38 13.64
N ARG A 100 5.57 -13.01 13.83
CA ARG A 100 4.61 -13.78 14.63
C ARG A 100 4.33 -15.16 14.03
N GLN A 101 4.18 -15.26 12.70
CA GLN A 101 3.98 -16.53 12.00
C GLN A 101 5.14 -17.52 12.22
N HIS A 102 6.34 -16.99 12.41
CA HIS A 102 7.56 -17.78 12.62
C HIS A 102 8.03 -17.81 14.08
N LEU A 103 7.23 -17.28 15.03
CA LEU A 103 7.59 -17.14 16.45
C LEU A 103 8.97 -16.51 16.67
N TRP A 104 9.37 -15.60 15.78
CA TRP A 104 10.66 -14.96 15.83
C TRP A 104 10.61 -13.75 16.76
N GLU A 105 11.43 -13.78 17.81
CA GLU A 105 11.44 -12.76 18.87
C GLU A 105 12.55 -11.71 18.64
N PRO A 106 12.22 -10.42 18.41
CA PRO A 106 13.23 -9.40 18.11
C PRO A 106 14.21 -9.15 19.24
N ARG A 107 13.75 -9.11 20.49
CA ARG A 107 14.63 -8.84 21.64
C ARG A 107 15.67 -9.96 21.85
N ARG A 108 15.29 -11.21 21.63
CA ARG A 108 16.23 -12.33 21.78
C ARG A 108 17.20 -12.42 20.62
N ASN A 109 16.72 -12.21 19.39
CA ASN A 109 17.53 -12.47 18.18
C ASN A 109 18.27 -11.22 17.69
N LEU A 110 17.60 -10.07 17.63
CA LEU A 110 18.14 -8.84 17.04
C LEU A 110 18.92 -8.00 18.05
N LEU A 111 18.33 -7.70 19.21
CA LEU A 111 18.99 -6.85 20.22
C LEU A 111 20.30 -7.48 20.70
N ALA A 112 20.30 -8.79 20.98
CA ALA A 112 21.51 -9.52 21.37
C ALA A 112 22.64 -9.46 20.31
N ALA A 113 22.28 -9.41 19.04
CA ALA A 113 23.24 -9.29 17.94
C ALA A 113 23.72 -7.83 17.76
N LEU A 114 22.84 -6.85 17.97
CA LEU A 114 23.14 -5.42 17.86
C LEU A 114 24.01 -4.86 19.00
N ILE A 115 23.92 -5.43 20.20
CA ILE A 115 24.80 -5.06 21.33
C ILE A 115 26.29 -5.21 20.95
N ARG A 116 26.63 -6.14 20.07
CA ARG A 116 28.01 -6.31 19.59
C ARG A 116 28.49 -5.18 18.68
N TRP A 117 27.57 -4.52 17.99
CA TRP A 117 27.86 -3.38 17.12
C TRP A 117 27.88 -2.06 17.90
N ASP A 118 27.09 -1.96 18.96
CA ASP A 118 27.06 -0.79 19.84
C ASP A 118 28.04 -0.91 21.02
N VAL A 119 29.32 -1.14 20.71
CA VAL A 119 30.40 -1.32 21.71
C VAL A 119 30.52 -0.11 22.65
N TYR A 120 30.09 1.07 22.20
CA TYR A 120 30.18 2.33 22.92
C TYR A 120 28.88 2.75 23.61
N GLY A 121 27.81 1.94 23.55
CA GLY A 121 26.53 2.24 24.19
C GLY A 121 25.85 3.51 23.65
N ARG A 122 26.03 3.82 22.36
CA ARG A 122 25.46 4.98 21.67
C ARG A 122 23.97 4.82 21.35
N GLY A 123 23.41 3.62 21.51
CA GLY A 123 22.01 3.30 21.23
C GLY A 123 21.66 3.28 19.73
N SER A 124 22.63 3.52 18.85
CA SER A 124 22.42 3.61 17.40
C SER A 124 23.56 2.95 16.62
N VAL A 125 23.22 2.42 15.44
CA VAL A 125 24.18 1.83 14.49
C VAL A 125 23.95 2.43 13.10
N SER A 126 24.93 2.30 12.20
CA SER A 126 24.69 2.66 10.80
C SER A 126 23.60 1.79 10.18
N ARG A 127 22.89 2.35 9.19
CA ARG A 127 21.90 1.59 8.41
C ARG A 127 22.48 0.31 7.80
N GLN A 128 23.75 0.32 7.40
CA GLN A 128 24.43 -0.85 6.85
C GLN A 128 24.65 -1.95 7.91
N GLU A 129 25.09 -1.59 9.12
CA GLU A 129 25.27 -2.53 10.24
C GLU A 129 23.94 -3.15 10.67
N MET A 130 22.88 -2.34 10.77
CA MET A 130 21.52 -2.84 11.04
C MET A 130 21.08 -3.85 9.98
N SER A 131 21.23 -3.50 8.70
CA SER A 131 20.87 -4.39 7.58
C SER A 131 21.65 -5.72 7.61
N ARG A 132 22.96 -5.67 7.87
CA ARG A 132 23.81 -6.87 8.00
C ARG A 132 23.36 -7.73 9.18
N THR A 133 23.03 -7.11 10.31
CA THR A 133 22.60 -7.83 11.51
C THR A 133 21.24 -8.50 11.32
N ILE A 134 20.27 -7.81 10.70
CA ILE A 134 18.98 -8.41 10.35
C ILE A 134 19.16 -9.64 9.44
N LYS A 135 20.06 -9.56 8.46
CA LYS A 135 20.40 -10.71 7.60
C LYS A 135 21.06 -11.85 8.40
N ALA A 136 22.02 -11.53 9.26
CA ALA A 136 22.75 -12.53 10.07
C ALA A 136 21.84 -13.27 11.05
N THR A 137 20.84 -12.60 11.60
CA THR A 137 19.83 -13.16 12.53
C THR A 137 18.73 -13.97 11.83
N LYS A 138 18.81 -14.12 10.50
CA LYS A 138 17.86 -14.86 9.66
C LYS A 138 16.41 -14.45 9.93
N MET A 139 16.18 -13.14 10.08
CA MET A 139 14.83 -12.61 10.30
C MET A 139 13.91 -13.08 9.16
N PRO A 140 12.75 -13.70 9.46
CA PRO A 140 11.91 -14.38 8.47
C PRO A 140 11.03 -13.38 7.69
N VAL A 141 11.68 -12.44 7.01
CA VAL A 141 11.06 -11.34 6.27
C VAL A 141 11.79 -11.15 4.95
N LYS A 142 11.05 -10.76 3.89
CA LYS A 142 11.64 -10.37 2.61
C LYS A 142 12.60 -9.17 2.77
N ALA A 143 13.79 -9.27 2.17
CA ALA A 143 14.81 -8.22 2.24
C ALA A 143 14.34 -6.84 1.75
N ASP A 144 13.45 -6.81 0.75
CA ASP A 144 12.89 -5.56 0.22
C ASP A 144 12.05 -4.83 1.26
N LEU A 145 11.22 -5.56 2.02
CA LEU A 145 10.39 -4.97 3.08
C LEU A 145 11.25 -4.40 4.20
N THR A 146 12.31 -5.11 4.58
CA THR A 146 13.27 -4.62 5.57
C THR A 146 14.01 -3.39 5.05
N THR A 147 14.40 -3.37 3.79
CA THR A 147 15.09 -2.22 3.17
C THR A 147 14.23 -0.98 3.22
N VAL A 148 12.99 -1.07 2.73
CA VAL A 148 12.04 0.05 2.74
C VAL A 148 11.74 0.51 4.17
N TYR A 149 11.66 -0.40 5.13
CA TYR A 149 11.51 -0.04 6.53
C TYR A 149 12.73 0.71 7.09
N LEU A 150 13.95 0.23 6.81
CA LEU A 150 15.18 0.89 7.27
C LEU A 150 15.33 2.29 6.68
N ASP A 151 15.02 2.47 5.41
CA ASP A 151 15.07 3.78 4.74
C ASP A 151 14.07 4.77 5.39
N LEU A 152 13.06 4.27 6.09
CA LEU A 152 12.04 5.09 6.77
C LEU A 152 12.41 5.45 8.20
N VAL A 153 13.19 4.61 8.88
CA VAL A 153 13.63 4.82 10.27
C VAL A 153 15.06 5.33 10.38
N GLU A 154 15.78 5.41 9.27
CA GLU A 154 17.09 6.04 9.17
C GLU A 154 16.98 7.56 9.41
N HIS A 155 17.82 8.04 10.32
CA HIS A 155 17.96 9.44 10.61
C HIS A 155 18.80 10.14 9.53
N ALA A 156 18.73 11.48 9.49
CA ALA A 156 19.50 12.27 8.51
C ALA A 156 21.02 12.07 8.61
N ASP A 157 21.54 11.58 9.74
CA ASP A 157 22.95 11.25 9.93
C ASP A 157 23.34 9.82 9.49
N GLY A 158 22.41 9.09 8.85
CA GLY A 158 22.62 7.75 8.33
C GLY A 158 22.57 6.63 9.39
N LYS A 159 22.12 6.98 10.61
CA LYS A 159 22.02 6.04 11.72
C LYS A 159 20.58 5.58 11.96
N VAL A 160 20.48 4.46 12.64
CA VAL A 160 19.22 3.84 13.03
C VAL A 160 19.25 3.58 14.53
N ASP A 161 18.20 4.01 15.23
CA ASP A 161 18.01 3.75 16.65
C ASP A 161 17.71 2.27 16.92
N ILE A 162 18.52 1.64 17.77
CA ILE A 162 18.47 0.20 18.04
C ILE A 162 17.17 -0.15 18.78
N GLU A 163 16.90 0.55 19.88
CA GLU A 163 15.71 0.28 20.70
C GLU A 163 14.43 0.58 19.93
N GLY A 164 14.41 1.64 19.12
CA GLY A 164 13.31 1.98 18.23
C GLY A 164 12.99 0.88 17.23
N VAL A 165 14.00 0.30 16.56
CA VAL A 165 13.79 -0.83 15.64
C VAL A 165 13.34 -2.09 16.38
N VAL A 166 13.99 -2.43 17.50
CA VAL A 166 13.62 -3.62 18.28
C VAL A 166 12.20 -3.50 18.82
N SER A 167 11.83 -2.32 19.32
CA SER A 167 10.49 -2.00 19.82
C SER A 167 9.45 -2.03 18.70
N ASP A 168 9.77 -1.50 17.51
CA ASP A 168 8.88 -1.58 16.37
C ASP A 168 8.62 -3.02 15.93
N LEU A 169 9.62 -3.89 15.98
CA LEU A 169 9.46 -5.30 15.57
C LEU A 169 8.80 -6.16 16.67
N ASP A 170 8.78 -5.70 17.93
CA ASP A 170 8.28 -6.43 19.09
C ASP A 170 6.75 -6.53 19.07
N TRP A 171 6.24 -7.53 18.37
CA TRP A 171 4.81 -7.81 18.22
C TRP A 171 4.13 -8.26 19.52
N ILE A 172 4.89 -8.56 20.58
CA ILE A 172 4.36 -8.94 21.89
C ILE A 172 4.13 -7.69 22.73
N ARG A 173 5.15 -6.84 22.89
CA ARG A 173 5.10 -5.66 23.77
C ARG A 173 4.54 -4.43 23.07
N ASN A 174 4.67 -4.37 21.76
CA ASN A 174 4.26 -3.23 20.95
C ASN A 174 3.56 -3.75 19.68
N PRO A 175 2.37 -4.37 19.80
CA PRO A 175 1.66 -4.91 18.65
C PRO A 175 1.28 -3.78 17.69
N GLY A 176 1.55 -4.00 16.41
CA GLY A 176 1.14 -3.13 15.33
C GLY A 176 -0.39 -3.13 15.22
N VAL A 177 -0.93 -2.00 14.78
CA VAL A 177 -2.36 -1.85 14.57
C VAL A 177 -2.77 -2.80 13.45
N SER A 178 -3.88 -3.52 13.61
CA SER A 178 -4.42 -4.39 12.56
C SER A 178 -4.49 -3.61 11.26
N ILE A 179 -3.77 -4.06 10.21
CA ILE A 179 -3.91 -3.46 8.89
C ILE A 179 -5.30 -3.87 8.41
N PRO A 180 -6.29 -2.97 8.31
CA PRO A 180 -7.53 -3.30 7.64
C PRO A 180 -7.17 -3.79 6.23
N ALA A 181 -7.77 -4.90 5.79
CA ALA A 181 -7.62 -5.36 4.41
C ALA A 181 -7.80 -4.16 3.49
N VAL A 182 -6.78 -3.86 2.67
CA VAL A 182 -6.61 -2.59 1.94
C VAL A 182 -7.97 -2.05 1.46
N PRO A 183 -8.51 -0.99 2.09
CA PRO A 183 -9.60 -0.25 1.50
C PRO A 183 -9.00 0.51 0.32
N GLN A 184 -9.46 0.15 -0.86
CA GLN A 184 -9.15 0.74 -2.15
C GLN A 184 -9.59 2.22 -2.18
N LYS A 185 -8.86 3.12 -1.49
CA LYS A 185 -9.14 4.56 -1.55
C LYS A 185 -8.20 5.26 -2.52
N VAL A 186 -8.82 6.12 -3.32
CA VAL A 186 -8.35 6.84 -4.51
C VAL A 186 -8.58 8.32 -4.26
N GLN A 187 -7.55 9.16 -4.38
CA GLN A 187 -7.56 10.60 -4.09
C GLN A 187 -7.16 11.37 -5.37
N LEU A 188 -8.06 12.08 -6.05
CA LEU A 188 -7.81 12.53 -7.43
C LEU A 188 -6.72 13.61 -7.53
N ALA A 189 -6.02 13.61 -8.67
CA ALA A 189 -5.38 14.79 -9.24
C ALA A 189 -6.24 15.29 -10.41
#